data_AF-X1JVY2-F1
#
_entry.id   AF-X1JVY2-F1
#
_cell.length_a   1.000
_cell.length_b   1.000
_cell.length_c   1.000
_cell.angle_alpha   90.00
_cell.angle_beta   90.00
_cell.angle_gamma   90.00
#
_symmetry.space_group_name_H-M   'P 1'
#
loop_
_entity.id
_entity.type
_entity.pdbx_description
1 polymer ?
#
loop_
_entity_poly.entity_id
_entity_poly.type
_entity_poly.pdbx_seq_one_letter_code
_entity_poly.pdbx_strand_id
1 'polypeptide(L)'
;PLDLPTEKFKELIGSAKYHQYLNYFYGITVEEALILAVQEEVRKERWASGYYKEHDTTNEAYRRIYGATKAVLLRRFRRDRGYPQLKSISLTELKEFTYWLFKYRFKQCDKARVASDTKKALNWLNSKGFSRRLNTHHFKLEFIDILPSTPPGQS
;
A
#
# COMPACT_ATOMS: atom_id res chain seq x y z
N PRO A 1 13.59 6.04 15.84
CA PRO A 1 13.85 6.03 14.38
C PRO A 1 15.17 6.75 14.11
N LEU A 2 16.05 6.17 13.29
CA LEU A 2 17.26 6.87 12.84
C LEU A 2 16.85 7.83 11.72
N ASP A 3 17.02 9.13 11.96
CA ASP A 3 16.75 10.17 10.96
C ASP A 3 17.89 10.18 9.94
N LEU A 4 17.83 9.22 9.01
CA LEU A 4 18.79 9.10 7.91
C LEU A 4 18.17 9.71 6.65
N PRO A 5 18.88 10.63 5.97
CA PRO A 5 18.44 11.14 4.67
C PRO A 5 18.31 10.00 3.65
N THR A 6 17.30 10.05 2.81
CA THR A 6 16.98 9.00 1.81
C THR A 6 18.16 8.64 0.91
N GLU A 7 18.95 9.62 0.47
CA GLU A 7 20.13 9.38 -0.36
C GLU A 7 21.21 8.59 0.39
N LYS A 8 21.45 8.93 1.65
CA LYS A 8 22.41 8.22 2.51
C LYS A 8 21.95 6.78 2.78
N PHE A 9 20.65 6.55 2.92
CA PHE A 9 20.09 5.21 3.05
C PHE A 9 20.26 4.38 1.77
N LYS A 10 20.01 4.99 0.61
CA LYS A 10 20.16 4.38 -0.71
C LYS A 10 21.62 4.02 -1.01
N GLU A 11 22.57 4.89 -0.67
CA GLU A 11 24.01 4.62 -0.80
C GLU A 11 24.43 3.41 0.05
N LEU A 12 23.95 3.33 1.31
CA LEU A 12 24.31 2.27 2.24
C LEU A 12 23.83 0.87 1.83
N ILE A 13 22.64 0.77 1.22
CA ILE A 13 22.08 -0.54 0.84
C ILE A 13 22.27 -0.89 -0.64
N GLY A 14 22.63 0.09 -1.46
CA GLY A 14 22.78 -0.03 -2.90
C GLY A 14 21.45 0.03 -3.66
N SER A 15 21.52 0.44 -4.92
CA SER A 15 20.35 0.71 -5.78
C SER A 15 19.39 -0.48 -5.88
N ALA A 16 19.88 -1.70 -6.06
CA ALA A 16 19.04 -2.89 -6.22
C ALA A 16 18.20 -3.19 -4.96
N LYS A 17 18.80 -3.15 -3.76
CA LYS A 17 18.08 -3.39 -2.49
C LYS A 17 17.12 -2.25 -2.17
N TYR A 18 17.49 -1.02 -2.53
CA TYR A 18 16.61 0.15 -2.37
C TYR A 18 15.34 0.02 -3.22
N HIS A 19 15.43 -0.40 -4.48
CA HIS A 19 14.24 -0.64 -5.31
C HIS A 19 13.35 -1.75 -4.75
N GLN A 20 13.93 -2.85 -4.24
CA GLN A 20 13.17 -3.91 -3.59
C GLN A 20 12.45 -3.40 -2.33
N TYR A 21 13.13 -2.60 -1.51
CA TYR A 21 12.55 -1.96 -0.34
C TYR A 21 11.38 -1.05 -0.72
N LEU A 22 11.55 -0.18 -1.73
CA LEU A 22 10.48 0.69 -2.20
C LEU A 22 9.29 -0.11 -2.72
N ASN A 23 9.52 -1.17 -3.50
CA ASN A 23 8.45 -2.05 -3.99
C ASN A 23 7.68 -2.69 -2.84
N TYR A 24 8.37 -3.12 -1.78
CA TYR A 24 7.75 -3.66 -0.58
C TYR A 24 6.93 -2.61 0.16
N PHE A 25 7.52 -1.45 0.41
CA PHE A 25 6.91 -0.33 1.15
C PHE A 25 5.68 0.22 0.43
N TYR A 26 5.80 0.56 -0.86
CA TYR A 26 4.68 1.07 -1.65
C TYR A 26 3.63 -0.01 -1.89
N GLY A 27 4.04 -1.26 -2.11
CA GLY A 27 3.10 -2.38 -2.24
C GLY A 27 2.22 -2.52 -1.01
N ILE A 28 2.80 -2.48 0.19
CA ILE A 28 2.03 -2.50 1.45
C ILE A 28 1.14 -1.27 1.56
N THR A 29 1.71 -0.08 1.39
CA THR A 29 0.99 1.19 1.61
C THR A 29 -0.23 1.31 0.72
N VAL A 30 -0.09 0.97 -0.57
CA VAL A 30 -1.19 0.98 -1.54
C VAL A 30 -2.24 -0.07 -1.19
N GLU A 31 -1.84 -1.26 -0.77
CA GLU A 31 -2.78 -2.33 -0.46
C GLU A 31 -3.57 -2.06 0.84
N GLU A 32 -2.93 -1.50 1.87
CA GLU A 32 -3.63 -1.04 3.08
C GLU A 32 -4.65 0.06 2.76
N ALA A 33 -4.24 1.04 1.95
CA ALA A 33 -5.12 2.11 1.51
C ALA A 33 -6.32 1.60 0.69
N LEU A 34 -6.09 0.63 -0.19
CA LEU A 34 -7.17 -0.01 -0.95
C LEU A 34 -8.20 -0.68 -0.04
N ILE A 35 -7.72 -1.49 0.92
CA ILE A 35 -8.58 -2.19 1.88
C ILE A 35 -9.42 -1.19 2.67
N LEU A 36 -8.79 -0.11 3.18
CA LEU A 36 -9.48 0.93 3.93
C LEU A 36 -10.48 1.70 3.08
N ALA A 37 -10.15 2.01 1.83
CA ALA A 37 -11.06 2.66 0.89
C ALA A 37 -12.34 1.84 0.67
N VAL A 38 -12.20 0.55 0.37
CA VAL A 38 -13.33 -0.34 0.16
C VAL A 38 -14.10 -0.59 1.45
N GLN A 39 -13.42 -0.71 2.59
CA GLN A 39 -14.08 -0.85 3.89
C GLN A 39 -14.93 0.39 4.22
N GLU A 40 -14.47 1.59 3.85
CA GLU A 40 -15.23 2.82 4.01
C GLU A 40 -16.45 2.90 3.07
N GLU A 41 -16.33 2.43 1.83
CA GLU A 41 -17.46 2.27 0.90
C GLU A 41 -18.53 1.33 1.49
N VAL A 42 -18.13 0.14 1.93
CA VAL A 42 -19.01 -0.84 2.59
C VAL A 42 -19.72 -0.23 3.80
N ARG A 43 -18.98 0.53 4.63
CA ARG A 43 -19.54 1.20 5.80
C ARG A 43 -20.60 2.24 5.41
N LYS A 44 -20.35 3.04 4.37
CA LYS A 44 -21.26 4.08 3.88
C LYS A 44 -22.54 3.48 3.27
N GLU A 45 -22.41 2.46 2.44
CA GLU A 45 -23.55 1.74 1.85
C GLU A 45 -24.48 1.15 2.93
N ARG A 46 -23.90 0.55 3.96
CA ARG A 46 -24.66 -0.03 5.08
C ARG A 46 -25.34 1.04 5.93
N TRP A 47 -24.64 2.15 6.21
CA TRP A 47 -25.22 3.29 6.91
C TRP A 47 -26.46 3.82 6.17
N ALA A 48 -26.37 3.98 4.85
CA ALA A 48 -27.48 4.42 4.02
C ALA A 48 -28.65 3.41 4.01
N SER A 49 -28.38 2.14 4.24
CA SER A 49 -29.39 1.06 4.24
C SER A 49 -30.11 0.88 5.59
N GLY A 50 -29.78 1.65 6.63
CA GLY A 50 -30.44 1.58 7.94
C GLY A 50 -30.12 0.33 8.78
N TYR A 51 -29.23 -0.54 8.30
CA TYR A 51 -28.81 -1.74 9.03
C TYR A 51 -27.73 -1.39 10.07
N TYR A 52 -28.13 -1.23 11.33
CA TYR A 52 -27.24 -0.88 12.45
C TYR A 52 -26.55 -2.09 13.12
N LYS A 53 -26.66 -3.30 12.56
CA LYS A 53 -25.99 -4.48 13.15
C LYS A 53 -24.49 -4.41 12.89
N GLU A 54 -23.71 -4.68 13.94
CA GLU A 54 -22.25 -4.79 13.92
C GLU A 54 -21.82 -5.91 12.96
N HIS A 55 -21.70 -5.58 11.68
CA HIS A 55 -21.27 -6.51 10.65
C HIS A 55 -19.82 -6.25 10.27
N ASP A 56 -19.10 -7.35 10.03
CA ASP A 56 -17.69 -7.37 9.65
C ASP A 56 -17.46 -6.69 8.28
N THR A 57 -17.26 -5.36 8.31
CA THR A 57 -16.94 -4.53 7.15
C THR A 57 -15.61 -4.92 6.53
N THR A 58 -14.68 -5.44 7.34
CA THR A 58 -13.38 -5.90 6.89
C THR A 58 -13.51 -7.14 6.01
N ASN A 59 -14.21 -8.18 6.45
CA ASN A 59 -14.36 -9.38 5.62
C ASN A 59 -15.13 -9.11 4.32
N GLU A 60 -16.08 -8.18 4.34
CA GLU A 60 -16.77 -7.74 3.11
C GLU A 60 -15.81 -7.02 2.15
N ALA A 61 -14.97 -6.11 2.65
CA ALA A 61 -13.97 -5.45 1.81
C ALA A 61 -13.00 -6.46 1.16
N TYR A 62 -12.53 -7.44 1.93
CA TYR A 62 -11.67 -8.50 1.41
C TYR A 62 -12.37 -9.35 0.35
N ARG A 63 -13.67 -9.65 0.52
CA ARG A 63 -14.46 -10.36 -0.50
C ARG A 63 -14.56 -9.55 -1.80
N ARG A 64 -14.81 -8.24 -1.71
CA ARG A 64 -14.88 -7.37 -2.90
C ARG A 64 -13.56 -7.29 -3.66
N ILE A 65 -12.44 -7.16 -2.93
CA ILE A 65 -11.11 -6.98 -3.53
C ILE A 65 -10.54 -8.32 -4.05
N TYR A 66 -10.69 -9.41 -3.31
CA TYR A 66 -9.98 -10.68 -3.57
C TYR A 66 -10.88 -11.89 -3.81
N GLY A 67 -12.20 -11.75 -3.65
CA GLY A 67 -13.15 -12.87 -3.74
C GLY A 67 -13.17 -13.80 -2.52
N ALA A 68 -12.47 -13.46 -1.43
CA ALA A 68 -12.38 -14.31 -0.24
C ALA A 68 -12.27 -13.48 1.05
N THR A 69 -12.57 -14.09 2.20
CA THR A 69 -12.43 -13.42 3.51
C THR A 69 -10.96 -13.30 3.93
N LYS A 70 -10.67 -12.36 4.85
CA LYS A 70 -9.32 -12.17 5.41
C LYS A 70 -8.77 -13.46 6.00
N ALA A 71 -9.58 -14.21 6.75
CA ALA A 71 -9.17 -15.47 7.36
C ALA A 71 -8.84 -16.57 6.34
N VAL A 72 -9.56 -16.64 5.21
CA VAL A 72 -9.24 -17.59 4.13
C VAL A 72 -7.92 -17.23 3.48
N LEU A 73 -7.70 -15.94 3.18
CA LEU A 73 -6.47 -15.47 2.55
C LEU A 73 -5.27 -15.61 3.47
N LEU A 74 -5.42 -15.32 4.77
CA LEU A 74 -4.37 -15.49 5.76
C LEU A 74 -3.95 -16.97 5.89
N ARG A 75 -4.91 -17.90 5.89
CA ARG A 75 -4.60 -19.34 5.88
C ARG A 75 -3.80 -19.75 4.64
N ARG A 76 -4.17 -19.23 3.45
CA ARG A 76 -3.44 -19.46 2.20
C ARG A 76 -2.01 -18.92 2.28
N PHE A 77 -1.86 -17.65 2.68
CA PHE A 77 -0.55 -17.02 2.87
C PHE A 77 0.37 -17.84 3.80
N ARG A 78 -0.15 -18.25 4.96
CA ARG A 78 0.63 -19.05 5.92
C ARG A 78 1.03 -20.39 5.36
N ARG A 79 0.15 -21.06 4.61
CA ARG A 79 0.47 -22.31 3.93
C ARG A 79 1.55 -22.11 2.87
N ASP A 80 1.45 -21.05 2.07
CA ASP A 80 2.44 -20.73 1.03
C ASP A 80 3.81 -20.39 1.62
N ARG A 81 3.87 -19.83 2.84
CA ARG A 81 5.10 -19.45 3.54
C ARG A 81 5.63 -20.50 4.53
N GLY A 82 4.88 -21.57 4.76
CA GLY A 82 5.21 -22.58 5.77
C GLY A 82 5.03 -22.11 7.22
N TYR A 83 4.21 -21.09 7.47
CA TYR A 83 3.94 -20.59 8.81
C TYR A 83 2.88 -21.41 9.57
N PRO A 84 2.99 -21.53 10.91
CA PRO A 84 1.96 -22.17 11.73
C PRO A 84 0.62 -21.42 11.68
N GLN A 85 -0.49 -22.18 11.75
CA GLN A 85 -1.85 -21.63 11.68
C GLN A 85 -2.34 -21.17 13.06
N LEU A 86 -1.71 -20.12 13.60
CA LEU A 86 -2.03 -19.58 14.94
C LEU A 86 -3.26 -18.65 14.92
N LYS A 87 -3.84 -18.37 16.09
CA LYS A 87 -4.93 -17.37 16.19
C LYS A 87 -4.42 -15.93 16.19
N SER A 88 -3.19 -15.70 16.67
CA SER A 88 -2.50 -14.41 16.68
C SER A 88 -1.71 -14.19 15.39
N ILE A 89 -1.36 -12.94 15.11
CA ILE A 89 -0.50 -12.52 14.00
C ILE A 89 0.45 -11.44 14.50
N SER A 90 1.74 -11.55 14.19
CA SER A 90 2.71 -10.50 14.53
C SER A 90 2.61 -9.31 13.57
N LEU A 91 3.12 -8.14 13.95
CA LEU A 91 3.12 -6.97 13.04
C LEU A 91 3.95 -7.25 11.78
N THR A 92 5.08 -7.95 11.91
CA THR A 92 5.93 -8.35 10.78
C THR A 92 5.17 -9.28 9.84
N GLU A 93 4.55 -10.32 10.37
CA GLU A 93 3.74 -11.26 9.60
C GLU A 93 2.54 -10.57 8.94
N LEU A 94 1.92 -9.61 9.61
CA LEU A 94 0.84 -8.81 9.03
C LEU A 94 1.33 -7.98 7.83
N LYS A 95 2.49 -7.34 7.92
CA LYS A 95 3.09 -6.60 6.78
C LYS A 95 3.42 -7.53 5.62
N GLU A 96 3.99 -8.71 5.91
CA GLU A 96 4.26 -9.71 4.89
C GLU A 96 2.99 -10.23 4.23
N PHE A 97 1.93 -10.47 5.02
CA PHE A 97 0.62 -10.85 4.53
C PHE A 97 0.05 -9.77 3.61
N THR A 98 0.12 -8.50 3.99
CA THR A 98 -0.35 -7.39 3.16
C THR A 98 0.43 -7.28 1.85
N TYR A 99 1.76 -7.42 1.89
CA TYR A 99 2.56 -7.46 0.66
C TYR A 99 2.25 -8.70 -0.20
N TRP A 100 1.94 -9.85 0.43
CA TRP A 100 1.47 -11.02 -0.29
C TRP A 100 0.13 -10.77 -0.98
N LEU A 101 -0.81 -10.05 -0.37
CA LEU A 101 -2.08 -9.64 -0.99
C LEU A 101 -1.87 -8.75 -2.22
N PHE A 102 -0.95 -7.78 -2.14
CA PHE A 102 -0.56 -6.96 -3.29
C PHE A 102 -0.10 -7.82 -4.46
N LYS A 103 0.81 -8.78 -4.21
CA LYS A 103 1.28 -9.72 -5.23
C LYS A 103 0.18 -10.66 -5.72
N TYR A 104 -0.70 -11.10 -4.83
CA TYR A 104 -1.85 -11.95 -5.17
C TYR A 104 -2.78 -11.23 -6.14
N ARG A 105 -3.11 -9.96 -5.88
CA ARG A 105 -3.95 -9.12 -6.75
C ARG A 105 -3.31 -8.95 -8.13
N PHE A 106 -2.01 -8.69 -8.19
CA PHE A 106 -1.27 -8.59 -9.46
C PHE A 106 -1.32 -9.87 -10.31
N LYS A 107 -1.41 -11.05 -9.67
CA LYS A 107 -1.48 -12.34 -10.36
C LYS A 107 -2.90 -12.74 -10.76
N GLN A 108 -3.90 -12.38 -9.96
CA GLN A 108 -5.27 -12.90 -10.08
C GLN A 108 -6.24 -11.94 -10.75
N CYS A 109 -5.94 -10.64 -10.78
CA CYS A 109 -6.79 -9.63 -11.42
C CYS A 109 -6.22 -9.22 -12.77
N ASP A 110 -7.10 -8.81 -13.69
CA ASP A 110 -6.67 -8.21 -14.95
C ASP A 110 -6.00 -6.84 -14.71
N LYS A 111 -5.25 -6.38 -15.71
CA LYS A 111 -4.48 -5.13 -15.62
C LYS A 111 -5.35 -3.90 -15.39
N ALA A 112 -6.58 -3.88 -15.93
CA ALA A 112 -7.48 -2.74 -15.81
C ALA A 112 -8.01 -2.62 -14.37
N ARG A 113 -8.40 -3.74 -13.76
CA ARG A 113 -8.80 -3.84 -12.36
C ARG A 113 -7.65 -3.45 -11.42
N VAL A 114 -6.45 -3.96 -11.66
CA VAL A 114 -5.26 -3.59 -10.85
C VAL A 114 -5.00 -2.08 -10.90
N ALA A 115 -5.11 -1.46 -12.08
CA ALA A 115 -4.93 -0.02 -12.23
C ALA A 115 -6.06 0.79 -11.55
N SER A 116 -7.31 0.37 -11.70
CA SER A 116 -8.48 1.00 -11.06
C SER A 116 -8.39 0.95 -9.53
N ASP A 117 -8.07 -0.21 -8.97
CA ASP A 117 -7.87 -0.40 -7.53
C ASP A 117 -6.71 0.45 -7.00
N THR A 118 -5.60 0.49 -7.75
CA THR A 118 -4.45 1.34 -7.39
C THR A 118 -4.84 2.82 -7.40
N LYS A 119 -5.60 3.27 -8.41
CA LYS A 119 -6.12 4.64 -8.47
C LYS A 119 -7.03 4.95 -7.28
N LYS A 120 -7.92 4.01 -6.90
CA LYS A 120 -8.79 4.13 -5.73
C LYS A 120 -7.97 4.30 -4.45
N ALA A 121 -6.95 3.47 -4.24
CA ALA A 121 -6.06 3.54 -3.08
C ALA A 121 -5.34 4.89 -2.98
N LEU A 122 -4.78 5.38 -4.09
CA LEU A 122 -4.10 6.68 -4.14
C LEU A 122 -5.06 7.84 -3.86
N ASN A 123 -6.27 7.81 -4.43
CA ASN A 123 -7.29 8.82 -4.16
C ASN A 123 -7.67 8.83 -2.67
N TRP A 124 -7.80 7.64 -2.06
CA TRP A 124 -8.09 7.52 -0.64
C TRP A 124 -6.98 8.13 0.21
N LEU A 125 -5.70 7.79 -0.05
CA LEU A 125 -4.55 8.39 0.62
C LEU A 125 -4.55 9.91 0.53
N ASN A 126 -4.76 10.44 -0.69
CA ASN A 126 -4.82 11.89 -0.91
C ASN A 126 -5.95 12.55 -0.10
N SER A 127 -7.14 11.94 -0.11
CA SER A 127 -8.32 12.45 0.61
C SER A 127 -8.16 12.45 2.13
N LYS A 128 -7.41 11.49 2.69
CA LYS A 128 -7.15 11.38 4.14
C LYS A 128 -5.99 12.26 4.60
N GLY A 129 -5.51 13.17 3.75
CA GLY A 129 -4.48 14.14 4.11
C GLY A 129 -3.07 13.55 4.19
N PHE A 130 -2.83 12.37 3.61
CA PHE A 130 -1.46 11.84 3.48
C PHE A 130 -0.59 12.81 2.65
N SER A 131 -1.17 13.48 1.65
CA SER A 131 -0.50 14.55 0.88
C SER A 131 -0.25 15.84 1.68
N ARG A 132 -0.99 16.09 2.77
CA ARG A 132 -0.67 17.18 3.73
C ARG A 132 0.50 16.79 4.62
N ARG A 133 0.58 15.53 5.07
CA ARG A 133 1.74 15.02 5.82
C ARG A 133 3.04 15.00 5.02
N LEU A 134 2.98 14.89 3.70
CA LEU A 134 4.17 15.06 2.83
C LEU A 134 4.54 16.54 2.59
N ASN A 135 3.60 17.47 2.79
CA ASN A 135 3.83 18.92 2.66
C ASN A 135 4.19 19.60 3.99
N THR A 136 4.03 18.94 5.13
CA THR A 136 4.45 19.46 6.44
C THR A 136 5.65 18.65 6.92
N HIS A 137 6.83 19.07 6.45
CA HIS A 137 8.17 18.49 6.62
C HIS A 137 8.48 17.18 5.86
N HIS A 138 9.41 17.31 4.88
CA HIS A 138 10.27 16.26 4.29
C HIS A 138 9.98 15.69 2.87
N PHE A 139 9.23 16.34 1.96
CA PHE A 139 9.19 15.85 0.56
C PHE A 139 9.10 16.92 -0.54
N LYS A 140 9.46 18.18 -0.24
CA LYS A 140 9.28 19.32 -1.18
C LYS A 140 10.58 19.91 -1.76
N LEU A 141 11.72 19.22 -1.74
CA LEU A 141 12.99 19.78 -2.25
C LEU A 141 13.67 19.03 -3.40
N GLU A 142 13.08 17.96 -3.96
CA GLU A 142 13.81 17.10 -4.91
C GLU A 142 13.10 16.90 -6.27
N PHE A 143 12.20 17.79 -6.69
CA PHE A 143 11.48 17.62 -7.97
C PHE A 143 11.46 18.81 -8.94
N ILE A 144 12.18 19.89 -8.63
CA ILE A 144 12.39 21.02 -9.54
C ILE A 144 13.83 21.47 -9.24
N ASP A 145 14.86 20.86 -9.83
CA ASP A 145 15.59 21.46 -10.95
C ASP A 145 16.48 20.43 -11.66
N ILE A 146 15.93 19.65 -12.60
CA ILE A 146 16.74 18.97 -13.61
C ILE A 146 16.19 19.35 -14.99
N LEU A 147 16.56 20.54 -15.45
CA LEU A 147 16.78 20.81 -16.86
C LEU A 147 18.20 21.36 -17.00
N PRO A 148 19.02 20.83 -17.93
CA PRO A 148 20.39 21.30 -18.10
C PRO A 148 20.38 22.62 -18.87
N SER A 149 20.77 23.72 -18.23
CA SER A 149 21.26 24.89 -18.97
C SER A 149 22.77 24.71 -19.19
N THR A 150 23.12 24.23 -20.38
CA THR A 150 24.49 24.19 -20.92
C THR A 150 25.14 25.59 -20.83
N PRO A 151 26.42 25.72 -20.44
CA PRO A 151 27.09 27.01 -20.44
C PRO A 151 27.68 27.32 -21.84
N PRO A 152 27.57 28.55 -22.36
CA PRO A 152 28.45 29.02 -23.41
C PRO A 152 29.43 30.06 -22.84
N GLY A 153 30.72 29.75 -22.90
CA GLY A 153 31.76 30.74 -22.64
C GLY A 153 33.15 30.15 -22.72
N GLN A 154 33.72 30.06 -23.92
CA GLN A 154 34.97 30.72 -24.30
C GLN A 154 35.53 30.19 -25.64
N SER A 155 35.51 31.07 -26.65
CA SER A 155 36.64 31.40 -27.53
C SER A 155 36.37 32.75 -28.17
#